data_AF-A0A4U2YY92-F1
#
_entry.id   AF-A0A4U2YY92-F1
#
_cell.length_a   1.000
_cell.length_b   1.000
_cell.length_c   1.000
_cell.angle_alpha   90.00
_cell.angle_beta   90.00
_cell.angle_gamma   90.00
#
_symmetry.space_group_name_H-M   'P 1'
#
loop_
_entity.id
_entity.type
_entity.pdbx_description
1 polymer ?
#
loop_
_entity_poly.entity_id
_entity_poly.type
_entity_poly.pdbx_seq_one_letter_code
_entity_poly.pdbx_strand_id
1 'polypeptide(L)' 'MSESLKKCEACDETFSWNDEVVLVNDEVYHKDCVSLYPTGYFAMLDGEPLGETENDDGSSAYEVMHEGEYEEESA' A
#
# COMPACT_ATOMS: atom_id res chain seq x y z
N MET A 1 -14.40 18.48 3.76
CA MET A 1 -12.96 18.29 3.47
C MET A 1 -12.93 17.31 2.31
N SER A 2 -12.12 17.57 1.29
CA SER A 2 -11.98 16.61 0.18
C SER A 2 -10.70 15.84 0.47
N GLU A 3 -10.74 14.94 1.45
CA GLU A 3 -9.71 13.90 1.53
C GLU A 3 -9.70 13.16 0.20
N SER A 4 -8.53 13.08 -0.42
CA SER A 4 -8.35 12.39 -1.69
C SER A 4 -7.94 10.98 -1.36
N LEU A 5 -8.74 10.00 -1.77
CA LEU A 5 -8.43 8.58 -1.60
C LEU A 5 -7.06 8.29 -2.20
N LYS A 6 -6.18 7.69 -1.41
CA LYS A 6 -4.92 7.14 -1.92
C LYS A 6 -5.25 6.00 -2.86
N LYS A 7 -4.42 5.89 -3.88
CA LYS A 7 -4.49 4.84 -4.88
C LYS A 7 -3.12 4.23 -5.05
N CYS A 8 -3.11 2.95 -5.41
CA CYS A 8 -1.88 2.22 -5.62
C CYS A 8 -1.23 2.69 -6.93
N GLU A 9 0.03 3.12 -6.86
CA GLU A 9 0.80 3.55 -8.04
C GLU A 9 1.00 2.40 -9.06
N ALA A 10 0.87 1.14 -8.62
CA ALA A 10 1.04 -0.04 -9.49
C ALA A 10 -0.20 -0.39 -10.31
N CYS A 11 -1.40 -0.38 -9.71
CA CYS A 11 -2.65 -0.76 -10.38
C CYS A 11 -3.62 0.41 -10.62
N ASP A 12 -3.32 1.60 -10.11
CA ASP A 12 -4.18 2.80 -10.10
C ASP A 12 -5.52 2.61 -9.35
N GLU A 13 -5.69 1.52 -8.60
CA GLU A 13 -6.89 1.25 -7.79
C GLU A 13 -6.80 1.87 -6.40
N THR A 14 -7.96 2.27 -5.86
CA THR A 14 -8.10 2.81 -4.51
C THR A 14 -7.98 1.72 -3.46
N PHE A 15 -7.44 2.10 -2.30
CA PHE A 15 -7.30 1.18 -1.18
C PHE A 15 -8.60 1.07 -0.39
N SER A 16 -9.05 -0.15 -0.10
CA SER A 16 -10.12 -0.37 0.87
C SER A 16 -9.58 -0.34 2.30
N TRP A 17 -10.41 0.00 3.28
CA TRP A 17 -10.01 -0.01 4.69
C TRP A 17 -9.35 -1.32 5.14
N ASN A 18 -9.88 -2.46 4.67
CA ASN A 18 -9.38 -3.81 4.95
C ASN A 18 -8.34 -4.32 3.94
N ASP A 19 -7.90 -3.49 2.99
CA ASP A 19 -6.91 -3.92 2.01
C ASP A 19 -5.52 -4.05 2.65
N GLU A 20 -4.76 -5.05 2.21
CA GLU A 20 -3.40 -5.28 2.67
C GLU A 20 -2.45 -4.41 1.85
N VAL A 21 -1.89 -3.40 2.49
CA VAL A 21 -1.01 -2.42 1.85
C VAL A 21 0.40 -2.49 2.40
N VAL A 22 1.36 -2.07 1.57
CA VAL A 22 2.75 -1.88 1.94
C VAL A 22 3.23 -0.49 1.63
N LEU A 23 3.97 0.08 2.57
CA LEU A 23 4.58 1.39 2.45
C LEU A 23 6.04 1.20 2.03
N VAL A 24 6.38 1.78 0.89
CA VAL A 24 7.70 1.70 0.26
C VAL A 24 8.13 3.13 -0.03
N ASN A 25 9.21 3.61 0.59
CA ASN A 25 9.72 4.98 0.35
C ASN A 25 8.63 6.09 0.41
N ASP A 26 7.72 6.06 1.39
CA ASP A 26 6.59 7.02 1.57
C ASP A 26 5.42 6.84 0.58
N GLU A 27 5.53 5.92 -0.37
CA GLU A 27 4.47 5.54 -1.30
C GLU A 27 3.74 4.28 -0.82
N VAL A 28 2.45 4.17 -1.15
CA VAL A 28 1.64 3.02 -0.73
C VAL A 28 1.28 2.16 -1.92
N TYR A 29 1.43 0.85 -1.75
CA TYR A 29 1.14 -0.15 -2.75
C TYR A 29 0.29 -1.27 -2.15
N HIS A 30 -0.53 -1.94 -2.95
CA HIS A 30 -1.14 -3.18 -2.50
C HIS A 30 -0.06 -4.24 -2.33
N LYS A 31 -0.16 -5.05 -1.28
CA LYS A 31 0.74 -6.17 -1.04
C LYS A 31 0.76 -7.13 -2.23
N ASP A 32 -0.37 -7.35 -2.89
CA ASP A 32 -0.49 -8.19 -4.09
C ASP A 32 0.11 -7.55 -5.36
N CYS A 33 0.27 -6.21 -5.39
CA CYS A 33 0.84 -5.53 -6.55
C CYS A 33 2.38 -5.55 -6.57
N VAL A 34 3.02 -5.76 -5.43
CA VAL A 34 4.48 -5.74 -5.31
C VAL A 34 5.01 -7.06 -4.79
N SER A 35 6.21 -7.42 -5.23
CA SER A 35 6.92 -8.60 -4.72
C SER A 35 7.82 -8.20 -3.55
N LEU A 36 7.49 -8.69 -2.36
CA LEU A 36 8.25 -8.47 -1.14
C LEU A 36 9.34 -9.53 -0.97
N TYR A 37 10.56 -9.09 -0.69
CA TYR A 37 11.70 -9.98 -0.49
C TYR A 37 12.19 -9.93 0.97
N PRO A 38 12.07 -11.04 1.73
CA PRO A 38 12.39 -11.07 3.16
C PRO A 38 13.89 -10.91 3.44
N THR A 39 14.75 -11.11 2.43
CA THR A 39 16.21 -11.01 2.58
C THR A 39 16.71 -9.56 2.64
N GLY A 40 15.84 -8.57 2.48
CA GLY A 40 16.21 -7.15 2.53
C GLY A 40 15.07 -6.19 2.83
N TYR A 41 13.88 -6.67 3.23
CA TYR A 41 12.68 -5.85 3.42
C TYR A 41 12.48 -4.92 2.22
N PHE A 42 12.50 -5.49 1.02
CA PHE A 42 12.57 -4.73 -0.23
C PHE A 42 11.41 -5.10 -1.15
N ALA A 43 10.72 -4.09 -1.67
CA ALA A 43 9.60 -4.24 -2.58
C ALA A 43 10.05 -4.06 -4.03
N MET A 44 9.55 -4.93 -4.91
CA MET A 44 9.78 -4.86 -6.35
C MET A 44 8.46 -4.77 -7.10
N LEU A 45 8.40 -3.92 -8.13
CA LEU A 45 7.26 -3.78 -9.03
C LEU A 45 7.71 -4.06 -10.46
N ASP A 46 7.08 -5.03 -11.13
CA ASP A 46 7.41 -5.44 -12.51
C ASP A 46 8.91 -5.75 -12.74
N GLY A 47 9.63 -6.19 -11.70
CA GLY A 47 11.06 -6.46 -11.75
C GLY A 47 11.97 -5.23 -11.57
N GLU A 48 11.38 -4.05 -11.36
CA GLU A 48 12.10 -2.84 -10.93
C GLU A 48 12.10 -2.71 -9.40
N PRO A 49 13.25 -2.36 -8.81
CA PRO A 49 13.33 -2.19 -7.37
C PRO A 49 12.66 -0.87 -6.93
N LEU A 50 11.55 -0.95 -6.19
CA LEU A 50 10.86 0.24 -5.66
C LEU A 50 11.57 0.83 -4.44
N GLY A 51 12.00 -0.02 -3.52
CA GLY A 51 12.58 0.46 -2.27
C GLY A 51 12.55 -0.50 -1.10
N GLU A 52 13.09 -0.01 0.01
CA GLU A 52 12.92 -0.63 1.31
C GLU A 52 11.49 -0.37 1.82
N THR A 53 10.90 -1.39 2.43
CA THR A 53 9.61 -1.32 3.09
C THR A 53 9.77 -1.56 4.58
N GLU A 54 9.02 -0.81 5.38
CA GLU A 54 8.98 -1.03 6.83
C GLU A 54 7.92 -2.06 7.24
N ASN A 55 7.10 -2.53 6.30
CA ASN A 55 6.02 -3.48 6.56
C ASN A 55 5.98 -4.64 5.53
N ASP A 56 7.05 -5.43 5.49
CA ASP A 56 7.18 -6.61 4.60
C ASP A 56 6.12 -7.71 4.81
N ASP A 57 5.38 -7.67 5.93
CA ASP A 57 4.24 -8.58 6.17
C ASP A 57 2.90 -8.04 5.62
N GLY A 58 2.85 -6.79 5.16
CA GLY A 58 1.61 -6.08 4.88
C GLY A 58 0.96 -5.53 6.15
N SER A 59 0.17 -4.47 6.00
CA SER A 59 -0.65 -3.92 7.07
C SER A 59 -1.96 -3.40 6.49
N SER A 60 -3.00 -3.33 7.31
CA SER A 60 -4.31 -2.86 6.83
C SER A 60 -4.22 -1.39 6.43
N ALA A 61 -4.92 -0.98 5.36
CA ALA A 61 -4.88 0.41 4.91
C ALA A 61 -5.24 1.42 6.01
N TYR A 62 -6.20 1.09 6.89
CA TYR A 62 -6.59 1.94 8.03
C TYR A 62 -5.49 2.09 9.10
N GLU A 63 -4.52 1.17 9.16
CA GLU A 63 -3.39 1.24 10.11
C GLU A 63 -2.26 2.12 9.57
N VAL A 64 -2.16 2.24 8.24
CA VAL A 64 -1.08 2.95 7.54
C VAL A 64 -1.51 4.35 7.09
N MET A 65 -2.78 4.53 6.72
CA MET A 65 -3.33 5.78 6.19
C MET A 65 -4.34 6.41 7.16
N HIS A 66 -4.62 7.70 6.97
CA HIS A 66 -5.64 8.39 7.75
C HIS A 66 -7.06 8.13 7.24
N GLU A 67 -8.03 8.25 8.14
CA GLU A 67 -9.46 8.21 7.82
C GLU A 67 -9.79 9.21 6.69
N GLY A 68 -10.48 8.74 5.65
CA GLY A 68 -10.75 9.49 4.42
C GLY A 68 -9.72 9.31 3.29
N GLU A 69 -8.57 8.66 3.55
CA GLU A 69 -7.60 8.29 2.50
C GLU A 69 -7.85 6.90 1.90
N TYR A 70 -8.77 6.11 2.44
CA TYR A 70 -9.15 4.78 1.98
C TYR A 70 -10.67 4.68 1.80
N GLU A 71 -11.11 3.76 0.96
CA GLU A 71 -12.52 3.46 0.78
C GLU A 71 -13.07 2.76 2.03
N GLU A 72 -13.91 3.49 2.74
CA GLU A 72 -14.72 2.98 3.83
C GLU A 72 -15.87 2.18 3.24
N GLU A 73 -15.88 0.86 3.41
CA GLU A 73 -17.05 0.09 3.00
C GLU A 73 -18.23 0.52 3.89
N SER A 74 -19.15 1.25 3.29
CA SER A 74 -20.34 1.75 3.95
C SER A 74 -21.30 0.57 4.19
N ALA A 75 -21.22 -0.04 5.37
CA ALA A 75 -22.18 -1.05 5.82
C ALA A 75 -23.58 -0.45 6.09
#